data_AF-A0A2M9K2R1-F1
#
_entry.id   AF-A0A2M9K2R1-F1
#
_cell.length_a   1.000
_cell.length_b   1.000
_cell.length_c   1.000
_cell.angle_alpha   90.00
_cell.angle_beta   90.00
_cell.angle_gamma   90.00
#
_symmetry.space_group_name_H-M   'P 1'
#
loop_
_entity.id
_entity.type
_entity.pdbx_description
1 polymer ?
#
loop_
_entity_poly.entity_id
_entity_poly.type
_entity_poly.pdbx_seq_one_letter_code
_entity_poly.pdbx_strand_id
1 'polypeptide(L)'
;MLRSVGQKLVAVSEEDPRVTELRTAVSRLRRELAAHPAEFPDRAVAEDELAALDAMAAGGLPEIPRLRRSLLLIAGAIGSVSALAKGLGDVRSAVELFGGPPLH
;
A
#
# COMPACT_ATOMS: atom_id res chain seq x y z
N MET A 1 19.70 -20.49 -32.24
CA MET A 1 19.99 -21.29 -31.03
C MET A 1 20.20 -20.34 -29.85
N LEU A 2 19.49 -20.62 -28.75
CA LEU A 2 19.77 -20.26 -27.35
C LEU A 2 19.75 -18.76 -26.94
N ARG A 3 18.56 -18.31 -26.51
CA ARG A 3 18.40 -17.25 -25.50
C ARG A 3 18.89 -17.79 -24.15
N SER A 4 20.02 -17.31 -23.66
CA SER A 4 20.41 -17.47 -22.26
C SER A 4 19.77 -16.37 -21.41
N VAL A 5 18.48 -16.55 -21.08
CA VAL A 5 17.86 -15.83 -19.95
C VAL A 5 17.82 -16.81 -18.80
N GLY A 6 18.96 -16.92 -18.13
CA GLY A 6 19.16 -17.73 -16.94
C GLY A 6 19.57 -16.84 -15.76
N GLN A 7 18.88 -15.72 -15.55
CA GLN A 7 18.93 -15.06 -14.25
C GLN A 7 18.01 -15.84 -13.31
N LYS A 8 18.55 -16.96 -12.85
CA LYS A 8 18.14 -17.66 -11.64
C LYS A 8 18.41 -16.69 -10.49
N LEU A 9 17.43 -15.83 -10.19
CA LEU A 9 17.44 -15.02 -8.98
C LEU A 9 17.47 -16.01 -7.81
N VAL A 10 18.62 -16.01 -7.15
CA VAL A 10 18.93 -16.82 -5.99
C VAL A 10 17.93 -16.48 -4.90
N ALA A 11 17.20 -17.48 -4.43
CA ALA A 11 16.32 -17.37 -3.27
C ALA A 11 17.16 -16.97 -2.04
N VAL A 12 16.99 -15.73 -1.61
CA VAL A 12 16.98 -15.45 -0.18
C VAL A 12 15.49 -15.46 0.20
N SER A 13 15.13 -16.13 1.29
CA SER A 13 13.79 -15.99 1.88
C SER A 13 13.67 -14.61 2.54
N GLU A 14 13.76 -13.56 1.72
CA GLU A 14 13.55 -12.16 2.06
C GLU A 14 12.12 -11.79 1.69
N GLU A 15 11.41 -11.13 2.62
CA GLU A 15 10.05 -10.61 2.47
C GLU A 15 9.82 -10.02 1.06
N ASP A 16 8.71 -10.39 0.40
CA ASP A 16 8.37 -9.90 -0.95
C ASP A 16 8.58 -8.37 -1.01
N PRO A 17 9.40 -7.84 -1.93
CA PRO A 17 9.72 -6.41 -1.95
C PRO A 17 8.46 -5.54 -2.08
N ARG A 18 7.38 -6.06 -2.68
CA ARG A 18 6.09 -5.38 -2.76
C ARG A 18 5.41 -5.24 -1.39
N VAL A 19 5.58 -6.25 -0.52
CA VAL A 19 5.12 -6.21 0.86
C VAL A 19 5.89 -5.15 1.63
N THR A 20 7.22 -5.14 1.54
CA THR A 20 8.08 -4.14 2.19
C THR A 20 7.73 -2.71 1.77
N GLU A 21 7.51 -2.49 0.47
CA GLU A 21 7.12 -1.19 -0.09
C GLU A 21 5.76 -0.72 0.45
N LEU A 22 4.75 -1.60 0.43
CA LEU A 22 3.41 -1.31 0.93
C LEU A 22 3.44 -0.97 2.43
N ARG A 23 4.13 -1.76 3.25
CA ARG A 23 4.23 -1.53 4.70
C ARG A 23 4.97 -0.23 5.02
N THR A 24 5.98 0.13 4.22
CA THR A 24 6.71 1.39 4.34
C THR A 24 5.81 2.59 4.02
N ALA A 25 5.06 2.52 2.91
CA ALA A 25 4.11 3.56 2.51
C ALA A 25 2.99 3.73 3.56
N VAL A 26 2.42 2.63 4.05
CA VAL A 26 1.40 2.66 5.12
C VAL A 26 1.96 3.28 6.40
N SER A 27 3.15 2.87 6.83
CA SER A 27 3.80 3.43 8.03
C SER A 27 4.08 4.92 7.91
N ARG A 28 4.44 5.39 6.70
CA ARG A 28 4.59 6.83 6.42
C ARG A 28 3.25 7.55 6.54
N LEU A 29 2.22 7.08 5.84
CA LEU A 29 0.90 7.73 5.84
C LEU A 29 0.31 7.77 7.25
N ARG A 30 0.45 6.71 8.06
CA ARG A 30 0.03 6.71 9.47
C ARG A 30 0.71 7.81 10.30
N ARG A 31 2.01 8.05 10.08
CA ARG A 31 2.75 9.13 10.75
C ARG A 31 2.29 10.51 10.30
N GLU A 32 2.09 10.69 8.99
CA GLU A 32 1.55 11.93 8.43
C GLU A 32 0.14 12.22 8.98
N LEU A 33 -0.69 11.18 9.08
CA LEU A 33 -2.03 11.25 9.65
C LEU A 33 -1.98 11.64 11.14
N ALA A 34 -1.18 10.95 11.94
CA ALA A 34 -1.04 11.23 13.38
C ALA A 34 -0.48 12.64 13.65
N ALA A 35 0.38 13.16 12.77
CA ALA A 35 0.90 14.52 12.85
C ALA A 35 -0.05 15.59 12.30
N HIS A 36 -1.10 15.19 11.57
CA HIS A 36 -2.03 16.14 10.97
C HIS A 36 -2.96 16.74 12.03
N PRO A 37 -2.96 18.07 12.24
CA PRO A 37 -3.69 18.69 13.34
C PRO A 37 -5.21 18.75 13.12
N ALA A 38 -5.69 18.54 11.88
CA ALA A 38 -7.12 18.57 11.61
C ALA A 38 -7.80 17.30 12.14
N GLU A 39 -8.88 17.51 12.88
CA GLU A 39 -9.87 16.47 13.18
C GLU A 39 -10.81 16.37 11.97
N PHE A 40 -10.87 15.19 11.35
CA PHE A 40 -11.83 14.89 10.31
C PHE A 40 -12.68 13.69 10.75
N PRO A 41 -13.98 13.65 10.39
CA PRO A 41 -14.95 12.73 10.99
C PRO A 41 -14.57 11.26 10.88
N ASP A 42 -13.93 10.90 9.77
CA ASP A 42 -13.62 9.50 9.44
C ASP A 42 -12.15 9.14 9.72
N ARG A 43 -11.45 9.91 10.56
CA ARG A 43 -10.04 9.63 10.93
C ARG A 43 -9.83 8.21 11.47
N ALA A 44 -10.67 7.78 12.41
CA ALA A 44 -10.57 6.44 12.98
C ALA A 44 -10.72 5.36 11.90
N VAL A 45 -11.65 5.56 10.95
CA VAL A 45 -11.85 4.66 9.81
C VAL A 45 -10.60 4.58 8.94
N ALA A 46 -9.97 5.72 8.64
CA ALA A 46 -8.73 5.74 7.86
C ALA A 46 -7.59 5.00 8.60
N GLU A 47 -7.45 5.20 9.91
CA GLU A 47 -6.43 4.54 10.73
C GLU A 47 -6.64 3.01 10.81
N ASP A 48 -7.89 2.58 10.99
CA ASP A 48 -8.27 1.16 11.03
C ASP A 48 -8.00 0.47 9.68
N GLU A 49 -8.37 1.11 8.56
CA GLU A 49 -8.11 0.57 7.23
C GLU A 49 -6.61 0.54 6.90
N LEU A 50 -5.82 1.50 7.38
CA LEU A 50 -4.36 1.46 7.28
C LEU A 50 -3.75 0.31 8.09
N ALA A 51 -4.28 0.02 9.27
CA ALA A 51 -3.87 -1.14 10.06
C ALA A 51 -4.26 -2.46 9.35
N ALA A 52 -5.44 -2.52 8.72
CA ALA A 52 -5.86 -3.67 7.93
C ALA A 52 -4.96 -3.90 6.70
N LEU A 53 -4.53 -2.84 6.01
CA LEU A 53 -3.55 -2.93 4.92
C LEU A 53 -2.21 -3.49 5.38
N ASP A 54 -1.66 -3.01 6.50
CA ASP A 54 -0.40 -3.53 7.05
C ASP A 54 -0.52 -5.01 7.44
N ALA A 55 -1.64 -5.40 8.08
CA ALA A 55 -1.91 -6.78 8.46
C ALA A 55 -2.04 -7.71 7.24
N MET A 56 -2.74 -7.26 6.18
CA MET A 56 -2.84 -8.01 4.92
C MET A 56 -1.48 -8.17 4.23
N ALA A 57 -0.66 -7.12 4.23
CA ALA A 57 0.68 -7.15 3.66
C ALA A 57 1.59 -8.10 4.46
N ALA A 58 1.57 -8.04 5.79
CA ALA A 58 2.33 -8.92 6.67
C ALA A 58 1.96 -10.41 6.51
N GLY A 59 0.73 -10.71 6.05
CA GLY A 59 0.29 -12.06 5.70
C GLY A 59 0.88 -12.62 4.40
N GLY A 60 1.64 -11.82 3.63
CA GLY A 60 2.43 -12.25 2.47
C GLY A 60 1.65 -12.52 1.17
N LEU A 61 0.33 -12.73 1.22
CA LEU A 61 -0.52 -12.95 0.04
C LEU A 61 -1.81 -12.11 0.11
N PRO A 62 -1.72 -10.78 0.05
CA PRO A 62 -2.90 -9.93 0.09
C PRO A 62 -3.76 -10.07 -1.18
N GLU A 63 -5.08 -10.16 -1.00
CA GLU A 63 -6.03 -10.20 -2.12
C GLU A 63 -6.14 -8.82 -2.79
N ILE A 64 -5.80 -8.71 -4.07
CA ILE A 64 -5.83 -7.44 -4.83
C ILE A 64 -7.18 -6.71 -4.73
N PRO A 65 -8.35 -7.37 -4.87
CA PRO A 65 -9.64 -6.69 -4.72
C PRO A 65 -9.82 -6.08 -3.32
N ARG A 66 -9.29 -6.75 -2.29
CA ARG A 66 -9.38 -6.31 -0.90
C ARG A 66 -8.45 -5.12 -0.62
N LEU A 67 -7.21 -5.15 -1.13
CA LEU A 67 -6.29 -4.01 -1.08
C LEU A 67 -6.90 -2.76 -1.73
N ARG A 68 -7.47 -2.92 -2.92
CA ARG A 68 -8.13 -1.82 -3.65
C ARG A 68 -9.33 -1.28 -2.89
N ARG A 69 -10.12 -2.15 -2.26
CA ARG A 69 -11.25 -1.73 -1.41
C ARG A 69 -10.79 -0.89 -0.22
N SER A 70 -9.80 -1.36 0.56
CA SER A 70 -9.28 -0.58 1.69
C SER A 70 -8.71 0.75 1.23
N LEU A 71 -7.99 0.80 0.10
CA LEU A 71 -7.49 2.05 -0.46
C LEU A 71 -8.62 3.06 -0.78
N LEU A 72 -9.74 2.60 -1.33
CA LEU A 72 -10.90 3.45 -1.60
C LEU A 72 -11.55 3.97 -0.32
N LEU A 73 -11.63 3.15 0.73
CA LEU A 73 -12.15 3.56 2.04
C LEU A 73 -11.24 4.62 2.69
N ILE A 74 -9.92 4.42 2.65
CA ILE A 74 -8.94 5.40 3.13
C ILE A 74 -9.06 6.71 2.36
N ALA A 75 -9.15 6.65 1.02
CA ALA A 75 -9.29 7.85 0.20
C ALA A 75 -10.60 8.61 0.48
N GLY A 76 -11.71 7.89 0.71
CA GLY A 76 -12.98 8.49 1.09
C GLY A 76 -12.94 9.13 2.48
N ALA A 77 -12.28 8.47 3.44
CA ALA A 77 -12.17 8.93 4.82
C ALA A 77 -11.21 10.13 4.98
N ILE A 78 -10.11 10.16 4.23
CA ILE A 78 -9.16 11.29 4.21
C ILE A 78 -9.71 12.46 3.38
N GLY A 79 -10.47 12.19 2.31
CA GLY A 79 -10.97 13.20 1.39
C GLY A 79 -9.86 13.93 0.61
N SER A 80 -10.12 15.18 0.19
CA SER A 80 -9.21 15.99 -0.63
C SER A 80 -8.11 16.71 0.17
N VAL A 81 -7.61 16.12 1.27
CA VAL A 81 -6.57 16.75 2.11
C VAL A 81 -5.23 16.73 1.38
N SER A 82 -4.85 17.86 0.78
CA SER A 82 -3.61 17.99 -0.02
C SER A 82 -2.34 17.62 0.75
N ALA A 83 -2.33 17.82 2.07
CA ALA A 83 -1.18 17.46 2.92
C ALA A 83 -0.91 15.94 2.98
N LEU A 84 -1.94 15.12 2.74
CA LEU A 84 -1.86 13.66 2.78
C LEU A 84 -1.84 13.04 1.36
N ALA A 85 -1.99 13.87 0.33
CA ALA A 85 -2.06 13.40 -1.06
C ALA A 85 -0.80 12.63 -1.50
N LYS A 86 0.38 13.04 -1.03
CA LYS A 86 1.63 12.35 -1.33
C LYS A 86 1.69 10.97 -0.69
N GLY A 87 1.47 10.87 0.62
CA GLY A 87 1.44 9.59 1.34
C GLY A 87 0.37 8.64 0.78
N LEU A 88 -0.81 9.16 0.43
CA LEU A 88 -1.86 8.38 -0.21
C LEU A 88 -1.47 7.89 -1.63
N GLY A 89 -0.77 8.72 -2.40
CA GLY A 89 -0.23 8.34 -3.71
C GLY A 89 0.84 7.25 -3.63
N ASP A 90 1.70 7.31 -2.62
CA ASP A 90 2.72 6.28 -2.35
C ASP A 90 2.04 4.92 -2.03
N VAL A 91 1.01 4.92 -1.15
CA VAL A 91 0.24 3.69 -0.83
C VAL A 91 -0.47 3.13 -2.06
N ARG A 92 -1.08 3.99 -2.89
CA ARG A 92 -1.71 3.58 -4.15
C ARG A 92 -0.71 2.88 -5.06
N SER A 93 0.45 3.49 -5.28
CA SER A 93 1.51 2.94 -6.14
C SER A 93 1.97 1.58 -5.64
N ALA A 94 2.12 1.41 -4.32
CA ALA A 94 2.47 0.13 -3.72
C ALA A 94 1.38 -0.94 -3.90
N VAL A 95 0.10 -0.59 -3.78
CA VAL A 95 -1.03 -1.51 -4.07
C VAL A 95 -1.04 -1.94 -5.54
N GLU A 96 -0.71 -1.04 -6.46
CA GLU A 96 -0.67 -1.33 -7.90
C GLU A 96 0.41 -2.38 -8.26
N LEU A 97 1.50 -2.49 -7.48
CA LEU A 97 2.52 -3.54 -7.65
C LEU A 97 1.97 -4.97 -7.48
N PHE A 98 0.87 -5.14 -6.74
CA PHE A 98 0.19 -6.43 -6.60
C PHE A 98 -0.73 -6.74 -7.78
N GLY A 99 -1.26 -5.71 -8.46
CA GLY A 99 -2.23 -5.84 -9.53
C GLY A 99 -1.67 -6.19 -10.91
N GLY A 100 -0.34 -6.17 -11.07
CA GLY A 100 0.32 -6.23 -12.38
C GLY A 100 0.13 -4.93 -13.18
N PRO A 101 0.92 -4.71 -14.26
CA PRO A 101 0.76 -3.52 -15.09
C PRO A 101 -0.68 -3.44 -15.64
N PRO A 102 -1.25 -2.24 -15.79
CA PRO A 102 -2.54 -2.08 -16.44
C PRO A 102 -2.48 -2.75 -17.82
N LEU A 103 -3.42 -3.67 -18.08
CA LEU A 103 -3.63 -4.18 -19.43
C LEU A 103 -4.09 -2.99 -20.29
N HIS A 104 -3.17 -2.50 -21.12
CA HIS A 104 -3.45 -1.51 -22.16
C HIS A 104 -4.30 -2.11 -23.28
#